data_AF-R7SJX4-F1
#
_entry.id   AF-R7SJX4-F1
#
_cell.length_a   1.000
_cell.length_b   1.000
_cell.length_c   1.000
_cell.angle_alpha   90.00
_cell.angle_beta   90.00
_cell.angle_gamma   90.00
#
_symmetry.space_group_name_H-M   'P 1'
#
loop_
_entity.id
_entity.type
_entity.pdbx_description
1 polymer ?
#
loop_
_entity_poly.entity_id
_entity_poly.type
_entity_poly.pdbx_seq_one_letter_code
_entity_poly.pdbx_strand_id
1 'polypeptide(L)'
;RLLNAITGQFDECFDHQRVRYVILSHVWATREATYQDVLETQKVSGLNVVSRLPDKLRGLCNAAQNAGYDFVWADTCCIDRTNSDEISDSITSMYSWYREADQCFAYLHDVPSPLMSSDDPYALFRQSIWWSRGWTLPELLAPNEVTFLSSTWLAIGTRTELATLIQAITSIDSKVLISPRVPLEAMSVATRMSWAASRKTRFVEDGAYCLMGIFGVIMQPNYGERYSAFFRLQELILAKERPDPTLLCW
;
A
#
# COMPACT_ATOMS: atom_id res chain seq x y z
N ARG A 1 12.93 8.06 4.05
CA ARG A 1 12.93 9.13 3.01
C ARG A 1 11.48 9.50 2.68
N LEU A 2 11.16 10.79 2.62
CA LEU A 2 9.84 11.30 2.17
C LEU A 2 10.03 12.37 1.10
N LEU A 3 9.02 12.58 0.27
CA LEU A 3 8.95 13.67 -0.70
C LEU A 3 8.13 14.82 -0.13
N ASN A 4 8.69 16.03 -0.11
CA ASN A 4 7.96 17.22 0.28
C ASN A 4 6.96 17.60 -0.83
N ALA A 5 5.68 17.62 -0.52
CA ALA A 5 4.59 17.88 -1.46
C ALA A 5 4.55 19.34 -1.95
N ILE A 6 5.13 20.28 -1.20
CA ILE A 6 5.17 21.71 -1.51
C ILE A 6 6.35 22.02 -2.43
N THR A 7 7.54 21.52 -2.10
CA THR A 7 8.79 21.86 -2.81
C THR A 7 9.14 20.84 -3.89
N GLY A 8 8.69 19.60 -3.77
CA GLY A 8 9.08 18.47 -4.62
C GLY A 8 10.48 17.93 -4.31
N GLN A 9 11.06 18.33 -3.16
CA GLN A 9 12.38 17.88 -2.71
C GLN A 9 12.28 16.64 -1.82
N PHE A 10 13.26 15.75 -1.92
CA PHE A 10 13.40 14.67 -0.94
C PHE A 10 13.97 15.22 0.34
N ASP A 11 13.55 14.60 1.44
CA ASP A 11 14.13 14.86 2.73
C ASP A 11 14.30 13.52 3.47
N GLU A 12 15.47 13.41 4.08
CA GLU A 12 16.03 12.17 4.65
C GLU A 12 16.18 12.26 6.17
N CYS A 13 16.06 13.46 6.76
CA CYS A 13 16.32 13.73 8.16
C CYS A 13 15.02 13.95 8.93
N PHE A 14 14.23 12.89 9.10
CA PHE A 14 12.93 12.98 9.78
C PHE A 14 12.84 12.13 11.03
N ASP A 15 12.31 12.74 12.09
CA ASP A 15 11.76 12.03 13.24
C ASP A 15 10.38 11.49 12.84
N HIS A 16 10.30 10.17 12.61
CA HIS A 16 9.06 9.49 12.20
C HIS A 16 7.92 9.69 13.21
N GLN A 17 8.20 10.10 14.45
CA GLN A 17 7.17 10.38 15.46
C GLN A 17 6.56 11.78 15.33
N ARG A 18 7.19 12.68 14.56
CA ARG A 18 6.79 14.09 14.46
C ARG A 18 6.29 14.51 13.09
N VAL A 19 6.65 13.76 12.05
CA VAL A 19 6.30 14.10 10.68
C VAL A 19 5.03 13.39 10.28
N ARG A 20 4.03 14.18 9.89
CA ARG A 20 2.79 13.67 9.32
C ARG A 20 2.95 13.48 7.82
N TYR A 21 2.58 12.32 7.30
CA TYR A 21 2.73 12.04 5.88
C TYR A 21 1.60 11.18 5.30
N VAL A 22 1.40 11.34 3.99
CA VAL A 22 0.51 10.49 3.19
C VAL A 22 1.32 9.39 2.53
N ILE A 23 0.84 8.16 2.61
CA ILE A 23 1.43 7.03 1.89
C ILE A 23 0.58 6.63 0.68
N LEU A 24 1.19 6.46 -0.49
CA LEU A 24 0.51 6.07 -1.72
C LEU A 24 0.46 4.56 -1.85
N SER A 25 -0.76 4.01 -1.89
CA SER A 25 -1.06 2.67 -2.38
C SER A 25 -1.51 2.74 -3.84
N HIS A 26 -0.89 1.94 -4.71
CA HIS A 26 -1.25 1.93 -6.12
C HIS A 26 -0.91 0.61 -6.82
N VAL A 27 -1.48 0.42 -8.00
CA VAL A 27 -0.97 -0.56 -8.95
C VAL A 27 -0.01 0.16 -9.89
N TRP A 28 1.20 -0.38 -10.06
CA TRP A 28 2.18 0.21 -10.96
C TRP A 28 1.67 0.15 -12.40
N ALA A 29 1.69 1.30 -13.06
CA ALA A 29 1.49 1.42 -14.49
C ALA A 29 2.77 1.03 -15.24
N THR A 30 2.70 1.04 -16.58
CA THR A 30 3.84 0.72 -17.46
C THR A 30 5.06 1.62 -17.22
N ARG A 31 4.84 2.87 -16.81
CA ARG A 31 5.89 3.84 -16.48
C ARG A 31 5.58 4.51 -15.16
N GLU A 32 6.40 4.23 -14.16
CA GLU A 32 6.35 4.86 -12.84
C GLU A 32 7.58 5.73 -12.64
N ALA A 33 7.41 6.82 -11.89
CA ALA A 33 8.51 7.70 -11.51
C ALA A 33 9.42 6.97 -10.51
N THR A 34 10.70 6.84 -10.88
CA THR A 34 11.73 6.24 -10.03
C THR A 34 12.37 7.28 -9.12
N TYR A 35 13.13 6.81 -8.12
CA TYR A 35 13.96 7.68 -7.29
C TYR A 35 14.89 8.58 -8.13
N GLN A 36 15.54 8.00 -9.15
CA GLN A 36 16.45 8.72 -10.03
C GLN A 36 15.73 9.77 -10.89
N ASP A 37 14.52 9.48 -11.39
CA ASP A 37 13.73 10.46 -12.16
C ASP A 37 13.42 11.71 -11.32
N VAL A 38 13.13 11.53 -10.03
CA VAL A 38 12.87 12.63 -9.10
C VAL A 38 14.16 13.41 -8.80
N LEU A 39 15.29 12.73 -8.57
CA LEU A 39 16.59 13.40 -8.40
C LEU A 39 16.98 14.24 -9.63
N GLU A 40 16.80 13.73 -10.85
CA GLU A 40 17.04 14.50 -12.08
C GLU A 40 16.14 15.74 -12.15
N THR A 41 14.88 15.61 -11.72
CA THR A 41 13.94 16.75 -11.67
C THR A 41 14.39 17.80 -10.66
N GLN A 42 14.96 17.39 -9.52
CA GLN A 42 15.44 18.27 -8.45
C GLN A 42 16.74 19.00 -8.78
N LYS A 43 17.56 18.49 -9.73
CA LYS A 43 18.78 19.16 -10.20
C LYS A 43 18.49 20.49 -10.90
N VAL A 44 17.28 20.68 -11.43
CA VAL A 44 16.94 21.90 -12.16
C VAL A 44 16.61 23.02 -11.19
N SER A 45 17.36 24.12 -11.24
CA SER A 45 17.29 25.24 -10.31
C SER A 45 15.87 25.82 -10.15
N GLY A 46 15.33 25.75 -8.93
CA GLY A 46 14.05 26.34 -8.53
C GLY A 46 13.61 25.82 -7.15
N LEU A 47 12.98 26.67 -6.33
CA LEU A 47 12.50 26.33 -4.98
C LEU A 47 11.30 25.35 -4.99
N ASN A 48 10.56 25.28 -6.10
CA ASN A 48 9.43 24.39 -6.27
C ASN A 48 9.55 23.64 -7.60
N VAL A 49 9.78 22.33 -7.53
CA VAL A 49 9.88 21.44 -8.68
C VAL A 49 8.66 20.53 -8.84
N VAL A 50 7.61 20.69 -8.03
CA VAL A 50 6.40 19.85 -8.04
C VAL A 50 5.73 19.87 -9.42
N SER A 51 5.69 21.02 -10.08
CA SER A 51 5.11 21.15 -11.42
C SER A 51 5.86 20.37 -12.50
N ARG A 52 7.09 19.95 -12.22
CA ARG A 52 7.96 19.19 -13.13
C ARG A 52 8.00 17.69 -12.80
N LEU A 53 7.46 17.30 -11.65
CA LEU A 53 7.33 15.90 -11.30
C LEU A 53 6.41 15.18 -12.29
N PRO A 54 6.63 13.88 -12.52
CA PRO A 54 5.72 13.05 -13.31
C PRO A 54 4.28 13.15 -12.80
N ASP A 55 3.31 13.04 -13.71
CA ASP A 55 1.89 13.35 -13.46
C ASP A 55 1.31 12.68 -12.22
N LYS A 56 1.65 11.42 -11.98
CA LYS A 56 1.16 10.67 -10.82
C LYS A 56 1.69 11.23 -9.49
N LEU A 57 2.98 11.57 -9.42
CA LEU A 57 3.55 12.18 -8.22
C LEU A 57 3.04 13.59 -8.00
N ARG A 58 2.85 14.36 -9.09
CA ARG A 58 2.23 15.69 -9.01
C ARG A 58 0.79 15.60 -8.49
N GLY A 59 0.02 14.63 -8.98
CA GLY A 59 -1.33 14.34 -8.48
C GLY A 59 -1.33 13.96 -7.00
N LEU A 60 -0.40 13.10 -6.57
CA LEU A 60 -0.20 12.74 -5.17
C LEU A 60 0.11 13.97 -4.30
N CYS A 61 1.08 14.80 -4.70
CA CYS A 61 1.44 16.01 -3.97
C CYS A 61 0.27 17.00 -3.86
N ASN A 62 -0.51 17.17 -4.94
CA ASN A 62 -1.68 18.04 -4.92
C ASN A 62 -2.79 17.49 -4.02
N ALA A 63 -3.07 16.18 -4.08
CA ALA A 63 -4.05 15.54 -3.22
C ALA A 63 -3.65 15.63 -1.73
N ALA A 64 -2.36 15.44 -1.43
CA ALA A 64 -1.83 15.55 -0.07
C ALA A 64 -1.94 16.98 0.48
N GLN A 65 -1.56 17.98 -0.32
CA GLN A 65 -1.70 19.39 0.06
C GLN A 65 -3.17 19.78 0.32
N ASN A 66 -4.09 19.33 -0.54
CA ASN A 66 -5.53 19.56 -0.33
C ASN A 66 -6.06 18.91 0.95
N ALA A 67 -5.44 17.83 1.41
CA ALA A 67 -5.73 17.16 2.67
C ALA A 67 -4.92 17.72 3.86
N GLY A 68 -4.09 18.75 3.66
CA GLY A 68 -3.31 19.40 4.71
C GLY A 68 -2.02 18.67 5.11
N TYR A 69 -1.41 17.92 4.17
CA TYR A 69 -0.14 17.22 4.39
C TYR A 69 0.99 17.77 3.53
N ASP A 70 2.15 17.94 4.14
CA ASP A 70 3.35 18.48 3.50
C ASP A 70 4.28 17.40 2.96
N PHE A 71 4.08 16.14 3.35
CA PHE A 71 4.96 15.04 3.00
C PHE A 71 4.17 13.86 2.45
N VAL A 72 4.75 13.24 1.43
CA VAL A 72 4.21 12.04 0.80
C VAL A 72 5.28 10.96 0.67
N TRP A 73 4.83 9.72 0.66
CA TRP A 73 5.65 8.55 0.39
C TRP A 73 5.04 7.74 -0.74
N ALA A 74 5.87 7.31 -1.69
CA ALA A 74 5.51 6.37 -2.73
C ALA A 74 6.67 5.40 -2.97
N ASP A 75 6.40 4.10 -2.97
CA ASP A 75 7.38 3.02 -3.10
C ASP A 75 8.21 3.09 -4.39
N THR A 76 7.70 3.75 -5.44
CA THR A 76 8.39 3.89 -6.72
C THR A 76 9.51 4.90 -6.68
N CYS A 77 9.37 5.97 -5.90
CA CYS A 77 10.35 7.05 -5.86
C CYS A 77 11.05 7.21 -4.50
N CYS A 78 10.46 6.77 -3.41
CA CYS A 78 11.05 6.91 -2.07
C CYS A 78 12.04 5.79 -1.73
N ILE A 79 11.97 4.66 -2.44
CA ILE A 79 12.90 3.52 -2.32
C ILE A 79 13.86 3.56 -3.52
N ASP A 80 15.16 3.59 -3.24
CA ASP A 80 16.17 3.41 -4.28
C ASP A 80 16.27 1.93 -4.69
N ARG A 81 15.63 1.59 -5.80
CA ARG A 81 15.61 0.23 -6.34
C ARG A 81 16.94 -0.23 -6.95
N THR A 82 17.93 0.65 -7.02
CA THR A 82 19.29 0.28 -7.42
C THR A 82 20.10 -0.26 -6.24
N ASN A 83 19.62 -0.05 -5.01
CA ASN A 83 20.21 -0.54 -3.77
C ASN A 83 19.46 -1.79 -3.27
N SER A 84 20.11 -2.95 -3.35
CA SER A 84 19.52 -4.22 -2.92
C SER A 84 19.22 -4.28 -1.43
N ASP A 85 20.07 -3.65 -0.61
CA ASP A 85 19.93 -3.65 0.84
C ASP A 85 18.71 -2.81 1.23
N GLU A 86 18.55 -1.64 0.60
CA GLU A 86 17.38 -0.78 0.79
C GLU A 86 16.07 -1.48 0.35
N ILE A 87 16.08 -2.25 -0.74
CA ILE A 87 14.91 -3.06 -1.13
C ILE A 87 14.57 -4.08 -0.05
N SER A 88 15.56 -4.80 0.47
CA SER A 88 15.36 -5.82 1.52
C SER A 88 14.77 -5.20 2.78
N ASP A 89 15.36 -4.10 3.25
CA ASP A 89 14.90 -3.35 4.41
C ASP A 89 13.49 -2.77 4.19
N SER A 90 13.20 -2.31 2.97
CA SER A 90 11.89 -1.78 2.62
C SER A 90 10.80 -2.84 2.64
N ILE A 91 11.07 -4.05 2.14
CA ILE A 91 10.09 -5.14 2.13
C ILE A 91 9.75 -5.56 3.56
N THR A 92 10.76 -5.64 4.44
CA THR A 92 10.54 -6.00 5.86
C THR A 92 9.84 -4.88 6.64
N SER A 93 9.99 -3.62 6.22
CA SER A 93 9.40 -2.44 6.88
C SER A 93 8.07 -1.97 6.26
N MET A 94 7.67 -2.50 5.11
CA MET A 94 6.54 -1.93 4.34
C MET A 94 5.26 -1.86 5.17
N TYR A 95 4.93 -2.93 5.90
CA TYR A 95 3.73 -2.97 6.72
C TYR A 95 3.74 -1.91 7.83
N SER A 96 4.88 -1.68 8.49
CA SER A 96 4.97 -0.65 9.53
C SER A 96 4.87 0.75 8.94
N TRP A 97 5.47 1.02 7.78
CA TRP A 97 5.33 2.31 7.09
C TRP A 97 3.89 2.62 6.69
N TYR A 98 3.11 1.63 6.24
CA TYR A 98 1.68 1.82 6.00
C TYR A 98 0.90 2.03 7.30
N ARG A 99 1.26 1.31 8.37
CA ARG A 99 0.61 1.43 9.69
C ARG A 99 0.86 2.76 10.39
N GLU A 100 2.04 3.33 10.20
CA GLU A 100 2.49 4.58 10.82
C GLU A 100 2.07 5.82 10.02
N ALA A 101 1.71 5.67 8.75
CA ALA A 101 1.20 6.77 7.94
C ALA A 101 -0.10 7.34 8.52
N ASP A 102 -0.23 8.67 8.52
CA ASP A 102 -1.46 9.36 8.94
C ASP A 102 -2.63 9.06 8.01
N GLN A 103 -2.33 8.92 6.71
CA GLN A 103 -3.32 8.69 5.68
C GLN A 103 -2.71 7.83 4.57
N CYS A 104 -3.43 6.79 4.16
CA CYS A 104 -3.16 6.10 2.92
C CYS A 104 -4.08 6.60 1.81
N PHE A 105 -3.49 6.97 0.67
CA PHE A 105 -4.24 7.20 -0.56
C PHE A 105 -4.11 5.98 -1.45
N ALA A 106 -5.21 5.27 -1.65
CA ALA A 106 -5.30 4.21 -2.65
C ALA A 106 -5.70 4.84 -3.98
N TYR A 107 -4.78 4.91 -4.93
CA TYR A 107 -5.03 5.49 -6.26
C TYR A 107 -5.41 4.40 -7.27
N LEU A 108 -6.65 4.45 -7.77
CA LEU A 108 -7.20 3.50 -8.74
C LEU A 108 -7.21 4.13 -10.13
N HIS A 109 -6.12 3.91 -10.88
CA HIS A 109 -5.97 4.45 -12.24
C HIS A 109 -7.01 3.95 -13.25
N ASP A 110 -7.68 2.84 -12.95
CA ASP A 110 -8.70 2.19 -13.79
C ASP A 110 -10.14 2.52 -13.38
N VAL A 111 -10.33 3.38 -12.37
CA VAL A 111 -11.66 3.82 -11.91
C VAL A 111 -11.83 5.31 -12.25
N PRO A 112 -12.82 5.67 -13.08
CA PRO A 112 -13.07 7.07 -13.45
C PRO A 112 -13.62 7.88 -12.28
N SER A 113 -13.75 9.18 -12.49
CA SER A 113 -14.36 10.09 -11.51
C SER A 113 -15.78 9.64 -11.13
N PRO A 114 -16.15 9.69 -9.83
CA PRO A 114 -17.51 9.43 -9.35
C PRO A 114 -18.58 10.36 -9.98
N LEU A 115 -18.15 11.49 -10.54
CA LEU A 115 -19.04 12.45 -11.21
C LEU A 115 -19.46 12.01 -12.63
N MET A 116 -18.95 10.88 -13.13
CA MET A 116 -19.13 10.45 -14.53
C MET A 116 -19.92 9.14 -14.72
N SER A 117 -20.47 8.53 -13.66
CA SER A 117 -21.16 7.23 -13.75
C SER A 117 -22.67 7.31 -13.54
N SER A 118 -23.42 6.64 -14.43
CA SER A 118 -24.87 6.37 -14.36
C SER A 118 -25.18 5.05 -13.64
N ASP A 119 -26.44 4.87 -13.20
CA ASP A 119 -27.11 3.73 -12.53
C ASP A 119 -26.40 3.02 -11.35
N ASP A 120 -25.12 2.63 -11.45
CA ASP A 120 -24.29 2.10 -10.33
C ASP A 120 -22.92 2.79 -10.30
N PRO A 121 -22.70 3.76 -9.39
CA PRO A 121 -21.48 4.56 -9.36
C PRO A 121 -20.23 3.75 -8.98
N TYR A 122 -20.38 2.54 -8.41
CA TYR A 122 -19.27 1.72 -7.91
C TYR A 122 -18.95 0.51 -8.79
N ALA A 123 -19.58 0.36 -9.97
CA ALA A 123 -19.38 -0.80 -10.84
C ALA A 123 -17.89 -1.01 -11.19
N LEU A 124 -17.20 0.06 -11.61
CA LEU A 124 -15.78 0.01 -11.95
C LEU A 124 -14.87 -0.09 -10.71
N PHE A 125 -15.29 0.48 -9.58
CA PHE A 125 -14.59 0.29 -8.31
C PHE A 125 -14.51 -1.19 -7.92
N ARG A 126 -15.62 -1.95 -8.05
CA ARG A 126 -15.64 -3.40 -7.77
C ARG A 126 -14.73 -4.21 -8.70
N GLN A 127 -14.51 -3.72 -9.92
CA GLN A 127 -13.74 -4.40 -10.96
C GLN A 127 -12.28 -3.97 -11.00
N SER A 128 -11.87 -3.02 -10.15
CA SER A 128 -10.52 -2.47 -10.20
C SER A 128 -9.46 -3.54 -10.00
N ILE A 129 -8.39 -3.47 -10.79
CA ILE A 129 -7.22 -4.31 -10.67
C ILE A 129 -6.56 -4.20 -9.30
N TRP A 130 -6.77 -3.11 -8.57
CA TRP A 130 -6.24 -2.89 -7.22
C TRP A 130 -6.62 -4.03 -6.26
N TRP A 131 -7.83 -4.58 -6.35
CA TRP A 131 -8.29 -5.69 -5.49
C TRP A 131 -7.56 -7.01 -5.76
N SER A 132 -6.97 -7.15 -6.94
CA SER A 132 -6.31 -8.38 -7.37
C SER A 132 -4.83 -8.44 -7.03
N ARG A 133 -4.23 -7.39 -6.46
CA ARG A 133 -2.78 -7.34 -6.20
C ARG A 133 -2.46 -7.82 -4.78
N GLY A 134 -1.39 -8.59 -4.63
CA GLY A 134 -0.97 -9.12 -3.32
C GLY A 134 -0.65 -8.01 -2.32
N TRP A 135 0.24 -7.09 -2.70
CA TRP A 135 0.69 -5.98 -1.85
C TRP A 135 -0.42 -4.99 -1.47
N THR A 136 -1.52 -4.88 -2.22
CA THR A 136 -2.60 -3.98 -1.81
C THR A 136 -3.40 -4.50 -0.60
N LEU A 137 -3.18 -5.76 -0.17
CA LEU A 137 -3.81 -6.31 1.02
C LEU A 137 -3.25 -5.68 2.31
N PRO A 138 -1.94 -5.72 2.61
CA PRO A 138 -1.40 -5.00 3.74
C PRO A 138 -1.63 -3.48 3.62
N GLU A 139 -1.65 -2.92 2.41
CA GLU A 139 -1.95 -1.50 2.18
C GLU A 139 -3.40 -1.14 2.53
N LEU A 140 -4.34 -2.08 2.43
CA LEU A 140 -5.72 -1.92 2.89
C LEU A 140 -5.84 -2.00 4.42
N LEU A 141 -5.09 -2.93 5.03
CA LEU A 141 -5.30 -3.35 6.41
C LEU A 141 -4.41 -2.61 7.42
N ALA A 142 -3.18 -2.29 7.06
CA ALA A 142 -2.21 -1.70 7.96
C ALA A 142 -2.53 -0.23 8.33
N PRO A 143 -2.90 0.66 7.38
CA PRO A 143 -3.14 2.06 7.69
C PRO A 143 -4.36 2.26 8.59
N ASN A 144 -4.29 3.31 9.43
CA ASN A 144 -5.46 3.74 10.21
C ASN A 144 -6.57 4.23 9.27
N GLU A 145 -6.24 5.11 8.32
CA GLU A 145 -7.17 5.68 7.36
C GLU A 145 -6.75 5.37 5.92
N VAL A 146 -7.71 4.96 5.09
CA VAL A 146 -7.50 4.71 3.66
C VAL A 146 -8.58 5.45 2.87
N THR A 147 -8.16 6.32 1.97
CA THR A 147 -9.03 7.06 1.05
C THR A 147 -8.79 6.58 -0.36
N PHE A 148 -9.83 6.11 -1.03
CA PHE A 148 -9.77 5.67 -2.41
C PHE A 148 -9.94 6.87 -3.35
N LEU A 149 -9.00 7.03 -4.27
CA LEU A 149 -8.96 8.11 -5.25
C LEU A 149 -9.11 7.53 -6.66
N SER A 150 -9.94 8.18 -7.48
CA SER A 150 -10.12 7.85 -8.89
C SER A 150 -8.86 8.15 -9.71
N SER A 151 -8.89 7.78 -10.99
CA SER A 151 -7.90 8.14 -12.01
C SER A 151 -7.71 9.65 -12.21
N THR A 152 -8.64 10.46 -11.68
CA THR A 152 -8.60 11.92 -11.69
C THR A 152 -8.28 12.53 -10.32
N TRP A 153 -7.80 11.71 -9.36
CA TRP A 153 -7.45 12.11 -7.99
C TRP A 153 -8.63 12.64 -7.16
N LEU A 154 -9.87 12.30 -7.56
CA LEU A 154 -11.07 12.64 -6.79
C LEU A 154 -11.42 11.50 -5.83
N ALA A 155 -11.86 11.87 -4.62
CA ALA A 155 -12.25 10.88 -3.62
C ALA A 155 -13.49 10.09 -4.06
N ILE A 156 -13.36 8.76 -4.06
CA ILE A 156 -14.45 7.80 -4.26
C ILE A 156 -15.14 7.51 -2.91
N GLY A 157 -14.36 7.46 -1.84
CA GLY A 157 -14.79 7.21 -0.47
C GLY A 157 -13.65 6.66 0.37
N THR A 158 -13.88 6.53 1.67
CA THR A 158 -12.94 5.93 2.63
C THR A 158 -13.20 4.44 2.82
N ARG A 159 -12.21 3.69 3.35
CA ARG A 159 -12.39 2.28 3.72
C ARG A 159 -13.53 2.07 4.70
N THR A 160 -13.71 3.00 5.64
CA THR A 160 -14.80 2.95 6.63
C THR A 160 -16.16 3.16 5.98
N GLU A 161 -16.32 4.19 5.13
CA GLU A 161 -17.56 4.46 4.41
C GLU A 161 -17.95 3.33 3.45
N LEU A 162 -16.95 2.72 2.81
CA LEU A 162 -17.15 1.67 1.81
C LEU A 162 -17.02 0.25 2.40
N ALA A 163 -17.02 0.08 3.72
CA ALA A 163 -16.72 -1.20 4.37
C ALA A 163 -17.61 -2.36 3.89
N THR A 164 -18.92 -2.15 3.75
CA THR A 164 -19.85 -3.19 3.23
C THR A 164 -19.54 -3.57 1.79
N LEU A 165 -19.20 -2.57 0.96
CA LEU A 165 -18.83 -2.80 -0.44
C LEU A 165 -17.51 -3.56 -0.55
N ILE A 166 -16.51 -3.17 0.25
CA ILE A 166 -15.19 -3.81 0.29
C ILE A 166 -15.30 -5.24 0.84
N GLN A 167 -16.14 -5.48 1.85
CA GLN A 167 -16.43 -6.83 2.34
C GLN A 167 -16.98 -7.71 1.23
N ALA A 168 -17.90 -7.21 0.39
CA ALA A 168 -18.43 -7.98 -0.74
C ALA A 168 -17.37 -8.31 -1.80
N ILE A 169 -16.35 -7.47 -1.97
CA ILE A 169 -15.25 -7.68 -2.93
C ILE A 169 -14.20 -8.66 -2.37
N THR A 170 -13.85 -8.51 -1.09
CA THR A 170 -12.65 -9.13 -0.50
C THR A 170 -12.92 -10.22 0.52
N SER A 171 -14.18 -10.38 0.95
CA SER A 171 -14.59 -11.22 2.08
C SER A 171 -13.98 -10.84 3.43
N ILE A 172 -13.31 -9.68 3.54
CA ILE A 172 -12.82 -9.14 4.80
C ILE A 172 -14.03 -8.57 5.58
N ASP A 173 -14.24 -9.04 6.80
CA ASP A 173 -15.35 -8.57 7.64
C ASP A 173 -15.31 -7.04 7.83
N SER A 174 -16.44 -6.38 7.63
CA SER A 174 -16.59 -4.93 7.79
C SER A 174 -16.13 -4.42 9.16
N LYS A 175 -16.19 -5.24 10.22
CA LYS A 175 -15.64 -4.89 11.54
C LYS A 175 -14.13 -4.63 11.49
N VAL A 176 -13.38 -5.40 10.68
CA VAL A 176 -11.94 -5.19 10.45
C VAL A 176 -11.71 -3.89 9.68
N LEU A 177 -12.54 -3.64 8.67
CA LEU A 177 -12.41 -2.48 7.79
C LEU A 177 -12.77 -1.16 8.48
N ILE A 178 -13.72 -1.18 9.41
CA ILE A 178 -14.16 -0.03 10.21
C ILE A 178 -13.22 0.21 11.39
N SER A 179 -12.60 -0.84 11.93
CA SER A 179 -11.75 -0.77 13.12
C SER A 179 -10.30 -1.14 12.79
N PRO A 180 -9.47 -0.19 12.28
CA PRO A 180 -8.10 -0.45 11.81
C PRO A 180 -7.14 -1.09 12.82
N ARG A 181 -7.47 -1.04 14.11
CA ARG A 181 -6.62 -1.52 15.20
C ARG A 181 -7.16 -2.78 15.88
N VAL A 182 -8.10 -3.47 15.25
CA VAL A 182 -8.49 -4.81 15.70
C VAL A 182 -7.26 -5.72 15.64
N PRO A 183 -6.89 -6.40 16.74
CA PRO A 183 -5.81 -7.37 16.71
C PRO A 183 -6.14 -8.48 15.72
N LEU A 184 -5.39 -8.54 14.61
CA LEU A 184 -5.61 -9.54 13.57
C LEU A 184 -5.31 -10.96 14.08
N GLU A 185 -4.48 -11.09 15.12
CA GLU A 185 -4.17 -12.33 15.81
C GLU A 185 -5.38 -12.95 16.53
N ALA A 186 -6.46 -12.18 16.74
CA ALA A 186 -7.72 -12.72 17.23
C ALA A 186 -8.47 -13.53 16.15
N MET A 187 -8.06 -13.43 14.89
CA MET A 187 -8.64 -14.16 13.76
C MET A 187 -7.81 -15.40 13.44
N SER A 188 -8.50 -16.46 13.01
CA SER A 188 -7.83 -17.71 12.62
C SER A 188 -6.81 -17.46 11.51
N VAL A 189 -5.79 -18.30 11.46
CA VAL A 189 -4.81 -18.26 10.37
C VAL A 189 -5.50 -18.44 9.01
N ALA A 190 -6.47 -19.36 8.91
CA ALA A 190 -7.22 -19.57 7.67
C ALA A 190 -7.95 -18.31 7.21
N THR A 191 -8.61 -17.59 8.12
CA THR A 191 -9.32 -16.36 7.79
C THR A 191 -8.36 -15.34 7.18
N ARG A 192 -7.21 -15.10 7.82
CA ARG A 192 -6.22 -14.13 7.33
C ARG A 192 -5.60 -14.56 5.99
N MET A 193 -5.31 -15.85 5.82
CA MET A 193 -4.83 -16.40 4.54
C MET A 193 -5.85 -16.26 3.42
N SER A 194 -7.15 -16.48 3.71
CA SER A 194 -8.21 -16.41 2.70
C SER A 194 -8.32 -15.04 2.02
N TRP A 195 -7.98 -13.96 2.73
CA TRP A 195 -7.97 -12.60 2.18
C TRP A 195 -6.94 -12.40 1.07
N ALA A 196 -5.93 -13.27 1.00
CA ALA A 196 -4.88 -13.27 0.00
C ALA A 196 -5.14 -14.26 -1.15
N ALA A 197 -6.08 -15.21 -0.99
CA ALA A 197 -6.23 -16.36 -1.87
C ALA A 197 -6.51 -16.01 -3.35
N SER A 198 -7.26 -14.93 -3.61
CA SER A 198 -7.58 -14.48 -4.98
C SER A 198 -6.58 -13.45 -5.54
N ARG A 199 -5.58 -13.06 -4.75
CA ARG A 199 -4.62 -12.00 -5.11
C ARG A 199 -3.42 -12.57 -5.86
N LYS A 200 -2.85 -11.75 -6.73
CA LYS A 200 -1.74 -12.06 -7.63
C LYS A 200 -0.56 -11.16 -7.35
N THR A 201 0.63 -11.73 -7.42
CA THR A 201 1.89 -11.01 -7.29
C THR A 201 2.70 -11.10 -8.58
N ARG A 202 3.67 -10.19 -8.74
CA ARG A 202 4.58 -10.22 -9.89
C ARG A 202 5.64 -11.30 -9.70
N PHE A 203 6.29 -11.29 -8.54
CA PHE A 203 7.18 -12.36 -8.11
C PHE A 203 6.41 -13.31 -7.22
N VAL A 204 6.64 -14.61 -7.36
CA VAL A 204 5.85 -15.61 -6.63
C VAL A 204 6.14 -15.56 -5.13
N GLU A 205 7.36 -15.18 -4.77
CA GLU A 205 7.85 -14.95 -3.42
C GLU A 205 7.09 -13.83 -2.70
N ASP A 206 6.66 -12.79 -3.43
CA ASP A 206 5.88 -11.68 -2.85
C ASP A 206 4.55 -12.17 -2.26
N GLY A 207 4.03 -13.32 -2.71
CA GLY A 207 2.85 -13.93 -2.12
C GLY A 207 3.05 -14.29 -0.64
N ALA A 208 4.29 -14.53 -0.23
CA ALA A 208 4.66 -14.68 1.17
C ALA A 208 5.03 -13.34 1.82
N TYR A 209 5.86 -12.53 1.15
CA TYR A 209 6.39 -11.29 1.75
C TYR A 209 5.29 -10.27 2.09
N CYS A 210 4.24 -10.15 1.26
CA CYS A 210 3.14 -9.23 1.53
C CYS A 210 2.28 -9.61 2.75
N LEU A 211 2.42 -10.84 3.26
CA LEU A 211 1.65 -11.34 4.41
C LEU A 211 2.40 -11.22 5.73
N MET A 212 3.71 -10.94 5.72
CA MET A 212 4.54 -10.84 6.91
C MET A 212 3.91 -10.01 8.02
N GLY A 213 3.47 -8.79 7.70
CA GLY A 213 2.88 -7.88 8.67
C GLY A 213 1.49 -8.29 9.17
N ILE A 214 0.69 -8.99 8.36
CA ILE A 214 -0.64 -9.51 8.74
C ILE A 214 -0.52 -10.64 9.77
N PHE A 215 0.54 -11.44 9.69
CA PHE A 215 0.89 -12.46 10.67
C PHE A 215 1.87 -11.95 11.74
N GLY A 216 2.35 -10.72 11.61
CA GLY A 216 3.37 -10.10 12.45
C GLY A 216 4.64 -10.95 12.57
N VAL A 217 5.06 -11.61 11.49
CA VAL A 217 6.33 -12.33 11.37
C VAL A 217 7.27 -11.52 10.50
N ILE A 218 8.58 -11.73 10.66
CA ILE A 218 9.60 -11.07 9.84
C ILE A 218 10.47 -12.17 9.23
N MET A 219 10.64 -12.12 7.91
CA MET A 219 11.59 -12.95 7.17
C MET A 219 12.38 -12.08 6.21
N GLN A 220 13.69 -12.35 6.10
CA GLN A 220 14.52 -11.67 5.12
C GLN A 220 14.13 -12.11 3.69
N PRO A 221 13.83 -11.18 2.79
CA PRO A 221 13.51 -11.47 1.39
C PRO A 221 14.70 -12.12 0.69
N ASN A 222 14.42 -13.18 -0.06
CA ASN A 222 15.40 -13.86 -0.91
C ASN A 222 14.79 -14.10 -2.29
N TYR A 223 14.84 -13.10 -3.17
CA TYR A 223 14.30 -13.22 -4.53
C TYR A 223 15.03 -14.33 -5.31
N GLY A 224 14.27 -15.29 -5.83
CA GLY A 224 14.78 -16.52 -6.45
C GLY A 224 14.39 -17.79 -5.69
N GLU A 225 13.94 -17.69 -4.44
CA GLU A 225 13.52 -18.84 -3.63
C GLU A 225 12.13 -19.41 -4.02
N ARG A 226 11.38 -18.67 -4.84
CA ARG A 226 10.05 -19.04 -5.35
C ARG A 226 9.07 -19.44 -4.24
N TYR A 227 8.39 -20.57 -4.40
CA TYR A 227 7.41 -21.09 -3.42
C TYR A 227 8.03 -21.42 -2.05
N SER A 228 9.36 -21.52 -1.95
CA SER A 228 10.05 -21.71 -0.67
C SER A 228 9.80 -20.55 0.30
N ALA A 229 9.59 -19.34 -0.22
CA ALA A 229 9.21 -18.18 0.60
C ALA A 229 7.91 -18.44 1.37
N PHE A 230 6.94 -19.11 0.74
CA PHE A 230 5.65 -19.39 1.35
C PHE A 230 5.75 -20.48 2.42
N PHE A 231 6.57 -21.52 2.21
CA PHE A 231 6.86 -22.52 3.25
C PHE A 231 7.51 -21.88 4.48
N ARG A 232 8.50 -21.00 4.28
CA ARG A 232 9.13 -20.24 5.37
C ARG A 232 8.12 -19.38 6.13
N LEU A 233 7.20 -18.73 5.41
CA LEU A 233 6.11 -17.97 6.04
C LEU A 233 5.26 -18.88 6.94
N GLN A 234 4.85 -20.06 6.46
CA GLN A 234 4.05 -21.00 7.24
C GLN A 234 4.80 -21.51 8.48
N GLU A 235 6.10 -21.83 8.35
CA GLU A 235 6.95 -22.22 9.48
C GLU A 235 7.01 -21.13 10.55
N LEU A 236 7.15 -19.86 10.14
CA LEU A 236 7.18 -18.72 11.05
C LEU A 236 5.82 -18.49 11.73
N ILE A 237 4.71 -18.67 11.00
CA ILE A 237 3.37 -18.59 11.58
C ILE A 237 3.18 -19.67 12.64
N LEU A 238 3.57 -20.92 12.33
CA LEU A 238 3.50 -22.04 13.28
C LEU A 238 4.38 -21.83 14.53
N ALA A 239 5.55 -21.23 14.35
CA ALA A 239 6.47 -20.95 15.45
C ALA A 239 5.97 -19.82 16.35
N LYS A 240 5.29 -18.81 15.78
CA LYS A 240 4.79 -17.64 16.50
C LYS A 240 3.45 -17.90 17.20
N GLU A 241 2.52 -18.54 16.50
CA GLU A 241 1.16 -18.72 16.97
C GLU A 241 1.01 -20.05 17.72
N ARG A 242 0.02 -20.14 18.62
CA ARG A 242 -0.35 -21.44 19.20
C ARG A 242 -0.77 -22.38 18.06
N PRO A 243 -0.61 -23.71 18.20
CA PRO A 243 -0.98 -24.65 17.14
C PRO A 243 -2.42 -24.39 16.64
N ASP A 244 -2.54 -23.76 15.48
CA ASP A 244 -3.81 -23.46 14.82
C ASP A 244 -3.98 -24.48 13.68
N PRO A 245 -4.86 -25.48 13.82
CA PRO A 245 -5.06 -26.50 12.80
C PRO A 245 -5.64 -25.93 11.49
N THR A 246 -6.13 -24.70 11.49
CA THR A 246 -6.72 -24.05 10.31
C THR A 246 -5.68 -23.58 9.29
N LEU A 247 -4.37 -23.58 9.61
CA LEU A 247 -3.30 -23.19 8.69
C LEU A 247 -3.33 -23.95 7.34
N LEU A 248 -3.95 -25.13 7.29
CA LEU A 248 -4.07 -25.97 6.09
C LEU A 248 -5.47 -25.92 5.44
N CYS A 249 -6.36 -25.03 5.90
CA CYS A 249 -7.78 -25.01 5.54
C CYS A 249 -8.23 -23.75 4.79
N TRP A 250 -7.30 -23.01 4.18
CA TRP A 250 -7.55 -21.73 3.50
C TRP A 250 -7.59 -21.84 1.98
#